data_AF-A0A382YGX0-F1
#
_entry.id   AF-A0A382YGX0-F1
#
_cell.length_a   1.000
_cell.length_b   1.000
_cell.length_c   1.000
_cell.angle_alpha   90.00
_cell.angle_beta   90.00
_cell.angle_gamma   90.00
#
_symmetry.space_group_name_H-M   'P 1'
#
loop_
_entity.id
_entity.type
_entity.pdbx_description
1 polymer ?
#
loop_
_entity_poly.entity_id
_entity_poly.type
_entity_poly.pdbx_seq_one_letter_code
_entity_poly.pdbx_strand_id
1 'polypeptide(L)'
;MRGIRFALLALVLLAGCGGGQTDAPAPERETVADVAPMSDFVSRPLPNPTSEVILNWAPLPNGREWGTTAGIDIDPDGHIWAYDRCGGGLRGSCEDTPELDPIFKFDRHTGEVLTSFGAGLFVTPHGFHVDSDGNVWVTDFAGNEARPKGHQVIKFSPEGEVLMRLGEAGVAGSGPGQLNQPCDVITAP
;
A
#
# COMPACT_ATOMS: atom_id res chain seq x y z
N MET A 1 9.27 -37.63 -63.34
CA MET A 1 9.46 -39.10 -63.38
C MET A 1 10.17 -39.51 -62.09
N ARG A 2 9.41 -39.80 -61.02
CA ARG A 2 9.06 -41.15 -60.50
C ARG A 2 10.27 -42.05 -60.21
N GLY A 3 10.38 -42.47 -58.94
CA GLY A 3 11.27 -43.54 -58.44
C GLY A 3 11.57 -43.41 -56.95
N ILE A 4 10.57 -43.40 -56.05
CA ILE A 4 10.18 -44.54 -55.17
C ILE A 4 11.35 -45.50 -54.86
N ARG A 5 11.83 -45.49 -53.61
CA ARG A 5 12.52 -46.63 -53.01
C ARG A 5 11.63 -47.27 -51.94
N PHE A 6 11.44 -48.57 -52.12
CA PHE A 6 10.64 -49.49 -51.32
C PHE A 6 11.22 -49.65 -49.92
N ALA A 7 10.32 -49.63 -48.92
CA ALA A 7 10.59 -50.15 -47.59
C ALA A 7 10.53 -51.68 -47.63
N LEU A 8 11.52 -52.34 -47.04
CA LEU A 8 11.53 -53.78 -46.80
C LEU A 8 11.11 -54.04 -45.36
N LEU A 9 10.11 -54.90 -45.21
CA LEU A 9 9.54 -55.41 -43.97
C LEU A 9 10.56 -56.26 -43.20
N ALA A 10 10.73 -56.03 -41.90
CA ALA A 10 11.33 -57.00 -40.99
C ALA A 10 10.33 -57.29 -39.85
N LEU A 11 9.82 -58.51 -39.85
CA LEU A 11 8.92 -59.09 -38.86
C LEU A 11 9.76 -59.56 -37.66
N VAL A 12 9.47 -59.06 -36.46
CA VAL A 12 9.92 -59.67 -35.20
C VAL A 12 8.71 -59.87 -34.30
N LEU A 13 8.33 -61.13 -34.11
CA LEU A 13 7.36 -61.61 -33.13
C LEU A 13 7.99 -61.55 -31.74
N LEU A 14 7.35 -60.85 -30.79
CA LEU A 14 7.63 -61.02 -29.37
C LEU A 14 6.32 -61.10 -28.59
N ALA A 15 6.25 -62.17 -27.80
CA ALA A 15 5.11 -62.65 -27.04
C ALA A 15 4.59 -61.60 -26.04
N GLY A 16 3.28 -61.40 -26.03
CA GLY A 16 2.60 -60.68 -24.96
C GLY A 16 2.58 -61.53 -23.70
N CYS A 17 3.29 -61.11 -22.66
CA CYS A 17 3.03 -61.54 -21.30
C CYS A 17 1.97 -60.60 -20.72
N GLY A 18 0.77 -61.14 -20.49
CA GLY A 18 -0.23 -60.49 -19.66
C GLY A 18 0.30 -60.39 -18.23
N GLY A 19 0.48 -59.16 -17.76
CA GLY A 19 0.64 -58.82 -16.35
C GLY A 19 -0.49 -57.86 -16.00
N GLY A 20 -1.51 -58.38 -15.32
CA GLY A 20 -2.55 -57.54 -14.74
C GLY A 20 -1.91 -56.59 -13.71
N GLN A 21 -1.93 -55.30 -14.00
CA GLN A 21 -1.69 -54.29 -12.98
C GLN A 21 -2.95 -54.24 -12.12
N THR A 22 -2.76 -54.63 -10.86
CA THR A 22 -3.71 -54.36 -9.79
C THR A 22 -3.69 -52.85 -9.56
N ASP A 23 -4.82 -52.19 -9.78
CA ASP A 23 -4.99 -50.79 -9.39
C ASP A 23 -4.84 -50.73 -7.87
N ALA A 24 -3.78 -50.05 -7.40
CA ALA A 24 -3.64 -49.72 -6.00
C ALA A 24 -4.83 -48.81 -5.60
N PRO A 25 -5.49 -49.05 -4.46
CA PRO A 25 -6.57 -48.19 -4.01
C PRO A 25 -6.04 -46.77 -3.75
N ALA A 26 -6.83 -45.77 -4.12
CA ALA A 26 -6.55 -44.37 -3.81
C ALA A 26 -6.36 -44.20 -2.29
N PRO A 27 -5.44 -43.31 -1.84
CA PRO A 27 -5.26 -43.08 -0.42
C PRO A 27 -6.56 -42.56 0.19
N GLU A 28 -6.98 -43.17 1.30
CA GLU A 28 -8.09 -42.68 2.11
C GLU A 28 -7.78 -41.25 2.56
N ARG A 29 -8.72 -40.33 2.34
CA ARG A 29 -8.68 -39.02 2.98
C ARG A 29 -8.83 -39.24 4.48
N GLU A 30 -7.74 -39.10 5.22
CA GLU A 30 -7.86 -38.83 6.65
C GLU A 30 -8.63 -37.51 6.82
N THR A 31 -9.73 -37.58 7.56
CA THR A 31 -10.39 -36.38 8.03
C THR A 31 -9.44 -35.72 9.01
N VAL A 32 -8.98 -34.51 8.68
CA VAL A 32 -8.21 -33.69 9.60
C VAL A 32 -9.08 -33.53 10.84
N ALA A 33 -8.61 -34.05 11.97
CA ALA A 33 -9.26 -33.88 13.26
C ALA A 33 -9.57 -32.40 13.49
N ASP A 34 -10.74 -32.13 14.07
CA ASP A 34 -11.23 -30.80 14.43
C ASP A 34 -10.07 -29.91 14.86
N VAL A 35 -9.81 -28.89 14.04
CA VAL A 35 -8.84 -27.84 14.36
C VAL A 35 -9.28 -27.29 15.71
N ALA A 36 -8.43 -27.44 16.73
CA ALA A 36 -8.65 -26.79 18.02
C ALA A 36 -9.11 -25.34 17.76
N PRO A 37 -10.13 -24.85 18.47
CA PRO A 37 -10.81 -23.62 18.09
C PRO A 37 -9.78 -22.53 17.83
N MET A 38 -9.84 -21.98 16.62
CA MET A 38 -9.10 -20.80 16.20
C MET A 38 -9.03 -19.84 17.38
N SER A 39 -7.82 -19.38 17.71
CA SER A 39 -7.51 -18.66 18.95
C SER A 39 -8.66 -17.80 19.49
N ASP A 40 -8.96 -17.98 20.78
CA ASP A 40 -9.89 -17.23 21.63
C ASP A 40 -9.93 -15.70 21.40
N PHE A 41 -8.93 -15.11 20.77
CA PHE A 41 -8.91 -13.68 20.41
C PHE A 41 -9.95 -13.24 19.38
N VAL A 42 -10.37 -14.10 18.44
CA VAL A 42 -11.33 -13.70 17.38
C VAL A 42 -12.77 -13.71 17.89
N SER A 43 -13.08 -14.60 18.84
CA SER A 43 -14.42 -14.78 19.41
C SER A 43 -14.63 -14.04 20.73
N ARG A 44 -13.57 -13.48 21.32
CA ARG A 44 -13.69 -12.62 22.50
C ARG A 44 -14.33 -11.29 22.12
N PRO A 45 -15.50 -10.94 22.66
CA PRO A 45 -15.98 -9.57 22.61
C PRO A 45 -15.07 -8.73 23.52
N LEU A 46 -13.93 -8.30 22.99
CA LEU A 46 -13.14 -7.27 23.63
C LEU A 46 -14.01 -6.00 23.67
N PRO A 47 -14.11 -5.32 24.82
CA PRO A 47 -14.82 -4.05 24.87
C PRO A 47 -14.17 -3.12 23.85
N ASN A 48 -14.99 -2.51 22.98
CA ASN A 48 -14.50 -1.45 22.12
C ASN A 48 -13.93 -0.35 23.04
N PRO A 49 -12.61 -0.12 23.06
CA PRO A 49 -12.01 0.85 23.98
C PRO A 49 -12.49 2.28 23.67
N THR A 50 -13.07 2.51 22.49
CA THR A 50 -13.70 3.77 22.08
C THR A 50 -15.23 3.60 22.01
N SER A 51 -15.90 3.71 23.15
CA SER A 51 -17.36 3.62 23.22
C SER A 51 -18.10 4.78 22.53
N GLU A 52 -17.38 5.87 22.21
CA GLU A 52 -17.90 7.04 21.55
C GLU A 52 -17.34 7.13 20.12
N VAL A 53 -18.24 7.26 19.14
CA VAL A 53 -17.91 7.51 17.74
C VAL A 53 -18.34 8.92 17.41
N ILE A 54 -17.37 9.78 17.11
CA ILE A 54 -17.64 11.15 16.65
C ILE A 54 -17.74 11.12 15.13
N LEU A 55 -18.94 11.39 14.61
CA LEU A 55 -19.15 11.53 13.18
C LEU A 55 -18.75 12.94 12.74
N ASN A 56 -18.14 13.05 11.56
CA ASN A 56 -17.74 14.33 10.93
C ASN A 56 -16.67 15.13 11.69
N TRP A 57 -15.73 14.45 12.33
CA TRP A 57 -14.69 15.05 13.20
C TRP A 57 -13.54 15.79 12.46
N ALA A 58 -13.53 15.98 11.14
CA ALA A 58 -12.47 16.73 10.48
C ALA A 58 -12.99 17.40 9.20
N PRO A 59 -13.82 18.46 9.33
CA PRO A 59 -14.30 19.18 8.16
C PRO A 59 -13.15 19.89 7.48
N LEU A 60 -13.00 19.70 6.16
CA LEU A 60 -11.99 20.41 5.39
C LEU A 60 -12.45 21.84 5.06
N PRO A 61 -11.51 22.79 4.87
CA PRO A 61 -11.84 24.17 4.56
C PRO A 61 -12.69 24.29 3.30
N ASN A 62 -13.53 25.33 3.24
CA ASN A 62 -14.37 25.67 2.08
C ASN A 62 -15.38 24.56 1.66
N GLY A 63 -15.70 23.62 2.56
CA GLY A 63 -16.61 22.53 2.26
C GLY A 63 -16.04 21.48 1.31
N ARG A 64 -14.71 21.40 1.19
CA ARG A 64 -14.02 20.36 0.42
C ARG A 64 -14.37 18.98 0.97
N GLU A 65 -14.63 18.05 0.06
CA GLU A 65 -14.75 16.63 0.42
C GLU A 65 -13.36 16.00 0.49
N TRP A 66 -13.21 15.05 1.41
CA TRP A 66 -12.02 14.22 1.48
C TRP A 66 -11.89 13.38 0.21
N GLY A 67 -10.69 13.36 -0.36
CA GLY A 67 -10.28 12.31 -1.26
C GLY A 67 -9.91 11.04 -0.47
N THR A 68 -9.18 10.16 -1.14
CA THR A 68 -8.63 8.99 -0.48
C THR A 68 -7.51 9.39 0.46
N THR A 69 -7.68 9.08 1.74
CA THR A 69 -6.65 9.16 2.77
C THR A 69 -6.15 7.75 3.10
N ALA A 70 -4.86 7.59 3.42
CA ALA A 70 -4.33 6.29 3.87
C ALA A 70 -3.40 6.39 5.09
N GLY A 71 -3.19 7.59 5.65
CA GLY A 71 -2.26 7.80 6.76
C GLY A 71 -2.72 8.91 7.68
N ILE A 72 -2.65 8.61 8.97
CA ILE A 72 -2.84 9.55 10.07
C ILE A 72 -1.70 9.35 11.06
N ASP A 73 -1.37 10.37 11.83
CA ASP A 73 -0.49 10.21 12.99
C ASP A 73 -0.83 11.22 14.09
N ILE A 74 -0.22 11.07 15.25
CA ILE A 74 -0.39 11.94 16.42
C ILE A 74 0.93 12.63 16.72
N ASP A 75 0.92 13.95 16.79
CA ASP A 75 2.13 14.70 17.12
C ASP A 75 2.42 14.73 18.64
N PRO A 76 3.61 15.23 19.06
CA PRO A 76 3.98 15.31 20.48
C PRO A 76 3.02 16.11 21.37
N ASP A 77 2.25 17.04 20.79
CA ASP A 77 1.23 17.84 21.49
C ASP A 77 -0.12 17.09 21.59
N GLY A 78 -0.24 15.94 20.91
CA GLY A 78 -1.44 15.11 20.88
C GLY A 78 -2.44 15.50 19.79
N HIS A 79 -2.09 16.45 18.92
CA HIS A 79 -2.88 16.81 17.75
C HIS A 79 -2.79 15.74 16.68
N ILE A 80 -3.83 15.66 15.87
CA ILE A 80 -3.92 14.65 14.82
C ILE A 80 -3.46 15.24 13.51
N TRP A 81 -2.63 14.52 12.80
CA TRP A 81 -2.24 14.82 11.45
C TRP A 81 -2.78 13.78 10.50
N ALA A 82 -3.13 14.21 9.30
CA ALA A 82 -3.50 13.31 8.23
C ALA A 82 -3.14 13.92 6.90
N TYR A 83 -3.13 13.09 5.86
CA TYR A 83 -3.08 13.58 4.51
C TYR A 83 -4.32 13.18 3.70
N ASP A 84 -4.61 13.95 2.67
CA ASP A 84 -5.58 13.71 1.63
C ASP A 84 -4.88 13.63 0.27
N ARG A 85 -5.33 12.76 -0.64
CA ARG A 85 -4.85 12.76 -2.04
C ARG A 85 -5.53 13.86 -2.86
N CYS A 86 -5.55 15.07 -2.32
CA CYS A 86 -6.03 16.28 -2.98
C CYS A 86 -7.49 16.20 -3.50
N GLY A 87 -8.38 15.54 -2.77
CA GLY A 87 -9.77 15.27 -3.20
C GLY A 87 -9.92 14.12 -4.19
N GLY A 88 -8.80 13.50 -4.61
CA GLY A 88 -8.77 12.40 -5.56
C GLY A 88 -9.30 11.08 -4.97
N GLY A 89 -10.19 10.41 -5.71
CA GLY A 89 -10.69 9.07 -5.37
C GLY A 89 -9.64 7.96 -5.53
N LEU A 90 -10.07 6.69 -5.58
CA LEU A 90 -9.17 5.52 -5.71
C LEU A 90 -8.24 5.53 -6.93
N ARG A 91 -8.55 6.35 -7.94
CA ARG A 91 -7.77 6.55 -9.16
C ARG A 91 -7.31 8.00 -9.36
N GLY A 92 -7.54 8.86 -8.37
CA GLY A 92 -7.17 10.26 -8.43
C GLY A 92 -5.73 10.51 -7.99
N SER A 93 -5.18 11.61 -8.47
CA SER A 93 -3.83 12.07 -8.18
C SER A 93 -3.87 13.51 -7.67
N CYS A 94 -2.89 13.89 -6.85
CA CYS A 94 -2.67 15.31 -6.51
C CYS A 94 -2.25 16.17 -7.71
N GLU A 95 -1.99 15.55 -8.86
CA GLU A 95 -1.80 16.26 -10.13
C GLU A 95 -3.10 16.78 -10.75
N ASP A 96 -4.25 16.22 -10.38
CA ASP A 96 -5.54 16.65 -10.89
C ASP A 96 -5.97 18.01 -10.28
N THR A 97 -5.45 18.33 -9.10
CA THR A 97 -5.79 19.49 -8.26
C THR A 97 -4.54 20.03 -7.54
N PRO A 98 -3.52 20.49 -8.28
CA PRO A 98 -2.20 20.81 -7.71
C PRO A 98 -2.21 21.99 -6.74
N GLU A 99 -3.24 22.82 -6.75
CA GLU A 99 -3.44 23.94 -5.82
C GLU A 99 -3.92 23.52 -4.42
N LEU A 100 -4.35 22.27 -4.25
CA LEU A 100 -4.88 21.79 -2.99
C LEU A 100 -3.77 21.26 -2.09
N ASP A 101 -3.75 21.74 -0.84
CA ASP A 101 -2.91 21.13 0.19
C ASP A 101 -3.37 19.69 0.48
N PRO A 102 -2.44 18.73 0.53
CA PRO A 102 -2.72 17.38 0.97
C PRO A 102 -2.50 17.16 2.46
N ILE A 103 -1.64 17.94 3.14
CA ILE A 103 -1.26 17.67 4.54
C ILE A 103 -2.05 18.60 5.47
N PHE A 104 -2.59 18.04 6.55
CA PHE A 104 -3.39 18.78 7.53
C PHE A 104 -3.01 18.40 8.96
N LYS A 105 -2.96 19.42 9.84
CA LYS A 105 -2.98 19.27 11.30
C LYS A 105 -4.37 19.65 11.80
N PHE A 106 -4.91 18.86 12.71
CA PHE A 106 -6.22 19.06 13.33
C PHE A 106 -6.13 19.22 14.84
N ASP A 107 -6.97 20.09 15.38
CA ASP A 107 -7.25 20.09 16.81
C ASP A 107 -7.88 18.75 17.20
N ARG A 108 -7.29 18.06 18.18
CA ARG A 108 -7.70 16.72 18.57
C ARG A 108 -9.10 16.66 19.18
N HIS A 109 -9.59 17.78 19.72
CA HIS A 109 -10.85 17.86 20.43
C HIS A 109 -11.97 18.40 19.54
N THR A 110 -11.68 19.42 18.74
CA THR A 110 -12.68 20.10 17.90
C THR A 110 -12.72 19.61 16.46
N GLY A 111 -11.61 19.05 15.95
CA GLY A 111 -11.48 18.70 14.54
C GLY A 111 -11.18 19.88 13.62
N GLU A 112 -10.94 21.07 14.18
CA GLU A 112 -10.59 22.25 13.40
C GLU A 112 -9.21 22.10 12.76
N VAL A 113 -9.07 22.55 11.51
CA VAL A 113 -7.78 22.61 10.83
C VAL A 113 -6.92 23.70 11.47
N LEU A 114 -5.78 23.30 12.02
CA LEU A 114 -4.79 24.20 12.62
C LEU A 114 -3.77 24.69 11.59
N THR A 115 -3.37 23.83 10.65
CA THR A 115 -2.51 24.18 9.51
C THR A 115 -2.73 23.21 8.36
N SER A 116 -2.42 23.66 7.14
CA SER A 116 -2.32 22.82 5.94
C SER A 116 -1.20 23.30 5.04
N PHE A 117 -0.56 22.36 4.34
CA PHE A 117 0.50 22.67 3.38
C PHE A 117 0.73 21.51 2.40
N GLY A 118 1.65 21.73 1.44
CA GLY A 118 2.15 20.71 0.53
C GLY A 118 1.55 20.74 -0.88
N ALA A 119 0.72 21.75 -1.20
CA ALA A 119 0.19 21.95 -2.55
C ALA A 119 1.29 21.84 -3.63
N GLY A 120 0.98 21.12 -4.71
CA GLY A 120 1.82 20.95 -5.88
C GLY A 120 3.01 19.98 -5.72
N LEU A 121 3.34 19.57 -4.49
CA LEU A 121 4.55 18.78 -4.22
C LEU A 121 4.41 17.29 -4.51
N PHE A 122 3.19 16.75 -4.53
CA PHE A 122 2.95 15.31 -4.58
C PHE A 122 2.29 14.84 -5.88
N VAL A 123 2.53 13.58 -6.24
CA VAL A 123 1.72 12.82 -7.20
C VAL A 123 0.64 12.05 -6.43
N THR A 124 1.05 11.19 -5.50
CA THR A 124 0.17 10.33 -4.73
C THR A 124 0.77 10.14 -3.34
N PRO A 125 0.47 11.02 -2.37
CA PRO A 125 0.92 10.83 -1.00
C PRO A 125 0.39 9.50 -0.43
N HIS A 126 1.21 8.84 0.38
CA HIS A 126 0.96 7.47 0.84
C HIS A 126 1.30 7.22 2.31
N GLY A 127 2.57 7.07 2.67
CA GLY A 127 3.01 6.90 4.05
C GLY A 127 3.04 8.24 4.78
N PHE A 128 2.77 8.24 6.08
CA PHE A 128 2.63 9.45 6.88
C PHE A 128 3.07 9.19 8.32
N HIS A 129 4.04 9.97 8.80
CA HIS A 129 4.63 9.83 10.15
C HIS A 129 5.01 11.19 10.71
N VAL A 130 4.81 11.41 12.01
CA VAL A 130 5.24 12.60 12.74
C VAL A 130 6.34 12.20 13.72
N ASP A 131 7.52 12.80 13.59
CA ASP A 131 8.64 12.49 14.50
C ASP A 131 8.54 13.21 15.86
N SER A 132 9.44 12.86 16.78
CA SER A 132 9.44 13.39 18.15
C SER A 132 9.70 14.89 18.24
N ASP A 133 10.25 15.51 17.19
CA ASP A 133 10.43 16.95 17.07
C ASP A 133 9.20 17.63 16.41
N GLY A 134 8.16 16.86 16.08
CA GLY A 134 6.95 17.34 15.41
C GLY A 134 7.07 17.48 13.89
N ASN A 135 8.16 17.03 13.28
CA ASN A 135 8.31 17.10 11.83
C ASN A 135 7.44 16.04 11.15
N VAL A 136 6.89 16.41 10.00
CA VAL A 136 6.01 15.54 9.23
C VAL A 136 6.79 14.87 8.10
N TRP A 137 6.70 13.55 8.00
CA TRP A 137 7.30 12.75 6.96
C TRP A 137 6.22 12.14 6.09
N VAL A 138 6.32 12.36 4.78
CA VAL A 138 5.32 11.86 3.82
C VAL A 138 6.01 11.14 2.68
N THR A 139 5.55 9.95 2.33
CA THR A 139 6.01 9.24 1.13
C THR A 139 5.14 9.60 -0.06
N ASP A 140 5.76 9.83 -1.21
CA ASP A 140 5.09 10.01 -2.51
C ASP A 140 5.25 8.74 -3.34
N PHE A 141 4.18 7.96 -3.40
CA PHE A 141 4.21 6.59 -3.92
C PHE A 141 4.42 6.56 -5.43
N ALA A 142 3.59 7.28 -6.18
CA ALA A 142 3.60 7.26 -7.64
C ALA A 142 4.59 8.29 -8.17
N GLY A 143 5.15 8.03 -9.35
CA GLY A 143 5.82 9.03 -10.18
C GLY A 143 4.91 9.42 -11.34
N ASN A 144 5.21 10.56 -11.95
CA ASN A 144 4.51 11.05 -13.15
C ASN A 144 5.39 10.95 -14.40
N GLU A 145 4.78 11.00 -15.59
CA GLU A 145 5.50 10.80 -16.86
C GLU A 145 6.59 11.84 -17.10
N ALA A 146 6.34 13.09 -16.70
CA ALA A 146 7.30 14.18 -16.81
C ALA A 146 8.48 14.03 -15.83
N ARG A 147 8.33 13.20 -14.80
CA ARG A 147 9.30 12.94 -13.71
C ARG A 147 9.76 14.13 -12.86
N PRO A 148 9.01 15.23 -12.63
CA PRO A 148 9.43 16.24 -11.65
C PRO A 148 9.20 15.85 -10.18
N LYS A 149 8.40 14.81 -9.89
CA LYS A 149 7.98 14.43 -8.53
C LYS A 149 7.61 12.95 -8.42
N GLY A 150 7.44 12.47 -7.19
CA GLY A 150 7.16 11.07 -6.91
C GLY A 150 8.38 10.23 -6.58
N HIS A 151 8.15 9.00 -6.11
CA HIS A 151 9.19 8.05 -5.70
C HIS A 151 10.17 8.63 -4.68
N GLN A 152 9.64 9.43 -3.75
CA GLN A 152 10.43 10.11 -2.73
C GLN A 152 9.75 10.04 -1.37
N VAL A 153 10.53 10.31 -0.33
CA VAL A 153 10.02 10.69 1.00
C VAL A 153 10.41 12.14 1.24
N ILE A 154 9.47 12.94 1.74
CA ILE A 154 9.69 14.36 2.04
C ILE A 154 9.49 14.58 3.53
N LYS A 155 10.48 15.22 4.18
CA LYS A 155 10.38 15.70 5.56
C LYS A 155 10.02 17.18 5.56
N PHE A 156 9.03 17.55 6.35
CA PHE A 156 8.58 18.92 6.57
C PHE A 156 8.79 19.34 8.03
N SER A 157 9.05 20.62 8.27
CA SER A 157 8.88 21.20 9.60
C SER A 157 7.39 21.19 10.00
N PRO A 158 7.04 21.39 11.28
CA PRO A 158 5.65 21.55 11.70
C PRO A 158 4.91 22.69 10.97
N GLU A 159 5.65 23.69 10.48
CA GLU A 159 5.14 24.85 9.73
C GLU A 159 5.06 24.60 8.21
N GLY A 160 5.46 23.42 7.73
CA GLY A 160 5.36 23.04 6.32
C GLY A 160 6.57 23.39 5.47
N GLU A 161 7.69 23.80 6.05
CA GLU A 161 8.93 24.01 5.31
C GLU A 161 9.57 22.67 4.95
N VAL A 162 10.06 22.51 3.72
CA VAL A 162 10.71 21.25 3.34
C VAL A 162 12.14 21.20 3.88
N LEU A 163 12.40 20.24 4.76
CA LEU A 163 13.69 20.05 5.42
C LEU A 163 14.57 19.02 4.70
N MET A 164 13.98 17.98 4.12
CA MET A 164 14.72 16.88 3.50
C MET A 164 13.90 16.18 2.41
N ARG A 165 14.61 15.61 1.43
CA ARG A 165 14.06 14.62 0.49
C ARG A 165 14.96 13.40 0.43
N LEU A 166 14.35 12.22 0.45
CA LEU A 166 14.99 10.93 0.20
C LEU A 166 14.40 10.35 -1.09
N GLY A 167 15.22 9.70 -1.91
CA GLY A 167 14.82 9.29 -3.26
C GLY A 167 15.18 10.31 -4.33
N GLU A 168 15.13 9.89 -5.59
CA GLU A 168 15.32 10.73 -6.76
C GLU A 168 13.95 11.05 -7.37
N ALA A 169 13.63 12.34 -7.52
CA ALA A 169 12.30 12.79 -7.92
C ALA A 169 11.87 12.18 -9.26
N GLY A 170 10.72 11.50 -9.27
CA GLY A 170 10.15 10.87 -10.45
C GLY A 170 10.94 9.67 -11.00
N VAL A 171 11.99 9.23 -10.31
CA VAL A 171 12.84 8.11 -10.74
C VAL A 171 12.64 6.92 -9.82
N ALA A 172 11.83 5.97 -10.29
CA ALA A 172 11.72 4.66 -9.65
C ALA A 172 13.02 3.86 -9.83
N GLY A 173 13.53 3.29 -8.74
CA GLY A 173 14.68 2.42 -8.84
C GLY A 173 15.04 1.70 -7.53
N SER A 174 16.05 0.83 -7.64
CA SER A 174 16.66 0.10 -6.52
C SER A 174 18.15 0.41 -6.35
N GLY A 175 18.66 1.40 -7.11
CA GLY A 175 20.03 1.88 -6.98
C GLY A 175 20.24 2.72 -5.71
N PRO A 176 21.50 3.03 -5.36
CA PRO A 176 21.81 3.89 -4.22
C PRO A 176 21.06 5.23 -4.30
N GLY A 177 20.30 5.56 -3.25
CA GLY A 177 19.53 6.81 -3.17
C GLY A 177 18.23 6.84 -3.98
N GLN A 178 17.89 5.77 -4.71
CA GLN A 178 16.61 5.65 -5.41
C GLN A 178 15.58 4.94 -4.53
N LEU A 179 14.33 5.33 -4.70
CA LEU A 179 13.19 4.62 -4.13
C LEU A 179 12.28 4.19 -5.27
N ASN A 180 11.49 3.15 -5.03
CA ASN A 180 10.46 2.72 -5.95
C ASN A 180 9.19 2.50 -5.15
N GLN A 181 8.23 3.40 -5.32
CA GLN A 181 6.93 3.30 -4.66
C GLN A 181 7.03 3.17 -3.11
N PRO A 182 7.71 4.11 -2.43
CA PRO A 182 7.83 4.05 -0.97
C PRO A 182 6.45 4.12 -0.32
N CYS A 183 6.14 3.16 0.55
CA CYS A 183 4.82 3.01 1.16
C CYS A 183 4.71 3.61 2.55
N ASP A 184 5.81 3.65 3.32
CA ASP A 184 5.80 4.16 4.68
C ASP A 184 7.20 4.62 5.14
N VAL A 185 7.24 5.34 6.25
CA VAL A 185 8.46 5.84 6.89
C VAL A 185 8.26 5.89 8.40
N ILE A 186 9.28 5.52 9.16
CA ILE A 186 9.30 5.67 10.62
C ILE A 186 10.67 6.15 11.07
N THR A 187 10.70 6.97 12.11
CA THR A 187 11.95 7.41 12.75
C THR A 187 12.19 6.61 14.03
N ALA A 188 13.45 6.27 14.29
CA ALA A 188 13.83 5.70 15.58
C ALA A 188 13.68 6.75 16.70
N PRO A 189 13.51 6.32 17.98
CA PRO A 189 13.48 7.21 19.14
C PRO A 189 14.77 8.01 19.34
#